data_AF-A0A1I4CR59-F1
#
_entry.id   AF-A0A1I4CR59-F1
#
_cell.length_a   1.000
_cell.length_b   1.000
_cell.length_c   1.000
_cell.angle_alpha   90.00
_cell.angle_beta   90.00
_cell.angle_gamma   90.00
#
_symmetry.space_group_name_H-M   'P 1'
#
loop_
_entity.id
_entity.type
_entity.pdbx_description
1 polymer ?
#
loop_
_entity_poly.entity_id
_entity_poly.type
_entity_poly.pdbx_seq_one_letter_code
_entity_poly.pdbx_strand_id
1 'polypeptide(L)'
;MTMSWNKIGAFQVDHATSCRFAQASGDFNPLHVDSILARRYQFGSTVIHGVCGVFKALDLLCEHLGCPVSIASIKVQFTRPILPNDNVEVVMHQSAAHALKLRLLVHGKRAQDIDLIWMGDSDKKSEMPKYTSIPVNRPQPVDLQFEDATALESQFNLVWDPDSIQSLFPHVKKYLPDNQSAVLLGLTNIVGMQCPGLHSVFAGFNVHFVQNESSSDAKMHFKVIRSDSRFSMVTIGISHNKASGEITALFRPKPISQEKYTEFQALVSKDQFAGQIALIIGGSRGIGEVVAKLIAAGGGHSVITYHQGKDDAARIVNEIRSHGGKCDTISYNVLSSAESDITSCFPGKRITHIYYFASPLIEKGDHLIWDDAIFQKFCSYYINGFVNLIEKFLSDVAYSKNILTVFTPSTIFLEQPQKGFNEYIASKAAVEALVRQLAAKYSGWVFCAPRLPRMLTDQTSGLGTDSTQNTAEVMLDALNLMNCLSR
;
A
#
# COMPACT_ATOMS: atom_id res chain seq x y z
N MET A 1 -9.03 16.94 -32.84
CA MET A 1 -9.49 15.58 -33.18
C MET A 1 -9.19 14.68 -32.01
N THR A 2 -10.20 14.09 -31.37
CA THR A 2 -10.03 13.15 -30.26
C THR A 2 -9.45 11.84 -30.79
N MET A 3 -8.32 11.38 -30.23
CA MET A 3 -7.76 10.05 -30.55
C MET A 3 -8.82 8.97 -30.32
N SER A 4 -9.09 8.13 -31.32
CA SER A 4 -10.03 7.01 -31.20
C SER A 4 -9.34 5.83 -30.50
N TRP A 5 -9.85 5.44 -29.34
CA TRP A 5 -9.37 4.29 -28.56
C TRP A 5 -10.35 3.12 -28.70
N ASN A 6 -9.83 1.94 -29.03
CA ASN A 6 -10.60 0.71 -29.16
C ASN A 6 -10.28 -0.24 -27.99
N LYS A 7 -11.29 -0.77 -27.31
CA LYS A 7 -11.08 -1.78 -26.25
C LYS A 7 -10.67 -3.11 -26.89
N ILE A 8 -9.54 -3.66 -26.45
CA ILE A 8 -9.01 -4.94 -26.94
C ILE A 8 -9.18 -6.07 -25.92
N GLY A 9 -9.45 -5.76 -24.66
CA GLY A 9 -9.71 -6.77 -23.63
C GLY A 9 -9.78 -6.19 -22.22
N ALA A 10 -9.91 -7.07 -21.24
CA ALA A 10 -9.79 -6.76 -19.82
C ALA A 10 -9.22 -7.96 -19.06
N PHE A 11 -8.64 -7.72 -17.90
CA PHE A 11 -8.09 -8.77 -17.05
C PHE A 11 -8.19 -8.42 -15.57
N GLN A 12 -8.06 -9.45 -14.72
CA GLN A 12 -7.85 -9.32 -13.29
C GLN A 12 -6.62 -10.14 -12.90
N VAL A 13 -5.87 -9.64 -11.92
CA VAL A 13 -4.75 -10.37 -11.32
C VAL A 13 -4.98 -10.43 -9.82
N ASP A 14 -5.10 -11.64 -9.29
CA ASP A 14 -5.18 -11.86 -7.85
C ASP A 14 -3.79 -11.89 -7.20
N HIS A 15 -3.75 -11.92 -5.87
CA HIS A 15 -2.49 -11.95 -5.13
C HIS A 15 -1.66 -13.21 -5.45
N ALA A 16 -2.31 -14.37 -5.64
CA ALA A 16 -1.62 -15.61 -5.97
C ALA A 16 -0.91 -15.53 -7.34
N THR A 17 -1.55 -14.91 -8.33
CA THR A 17 -0.96 -14.67 -9.65
C THR A 17 0.17 -13.64 -9.58
N SER A 18 0.05 -12.59 -8.75
CA SER A 18 1.16 -11.68 -8.44
C SER A 18 2.38 -12.41 -7.87
N CYS A 19 2.17 -13.34 -6.93
CA CYS A 19 3.25 -14.18 -6.39
C CYS A 19 3.86 -15.13 -7.44
N ARG A 20 3.08 -15.68 -8.37
CA ARG A 20 3.61 -16.47 -9.50
C ARG A 20 4.43 -15.60 -10.45
N PHE A 21 4.03 -14.34 -10.68
CA PHE A 21 4.84 -13.41 -11.45
C PHE A 21 6.16 -13.06 -10.75
N ALA A 22 6.16 -12.89 -9.42
CA ALA A 22 7.39 -12.75 -8.63
C ALA A 22 8.34 -13.95 -8.83
N GLN A 23 7.78 -15.17 -8.86
CA GLN A 23 8.54 -16.39 -9.15
C GLN A 23 9.09 -16.46 -10.57
N ALA A 24 8.42 -15.87 -11.56
CA ALA A 24 8.87 -15.86 -12.95
C ALA A 24 9.88 -14.73 -13.26
N SER A 25 9.79 -13.61 -12.54
CA SER A 25 10.62 -12.41 -12.74
C SER A 25 11.79 -12.30 -11.75
N GLY A 26 11.74 -13.02 -10.64
CA GLY A 26 12.68 -12.90 -9.52
C GLY A 26 12.44 -11.67 -8.66
N ASP A 27 11.38 -10.90 -8.90
CA ASP A 27 11.02 -9.73 -8.10
C ASP A 27 10.09 -10.12 -6.94
N PHE A 28 10.71 -10.39 -5.79
CA PHE A 28 10.05 -10.71 -4.53
C PHE A 28 9.93 -9.49 -3.59
N ASN A 29 9.89 -8.26 -4.13
CA ASN A 29 9.71 -7.10 -3.27
C ASN A 29 8.45 -7.25 -2.39
N PRO A 30 8.54 -7.07 -1.05
CA PRO A 30 7.41 -7.21 -0.15
C PRO A 30 6.18 -6.37 -0.52
N LEU A 31 6.37 -5.27 -1.25
CA LEU A 31 5.28 -4.47 -1.81
C LEU A 31 4.30 -5.31 -2.67
N HIS A 32 4.78 -6.38 -3.29
CA HIS A 32 3.99 -7.20 -4.21
C HIS A 32 3.51 -8.53 -3.60
N VAL A 33 4.25 -9.09 -2.64
CA VAL A 33 4.07 -10.48 -2.17
C VAL A 33 3.73 -10.61 -0.68
N ASP A 34 3.88 -9.55 0.11
CA ASP A 34 3.63 -9.55 1.56
C ASP A 34 2.53 -8.55 1.92
N SER A 35 1.31 -9.06 2.12
CA SER A 35 0.16 -8.22 2.50
C SER A 35 0.28 -7.57 3.87
N ILE A 36 1.05 -8.15 4.80
CA ILE A 36 1.23 -7.62 6.15
C ILE A 36 2.20 -6.45 6.14
N LEU A 37 3.30 -6.54 5.40
CA LEU A 37 4.22 -5.41 5.22
C LEU A 37 3.65 -4.34 4.31
N ALA A 38 3.00 -4.72 3.20
CA ALA A 38 2.51 -3.76 2.21
C ALA A 38 1.43 -2.81 2.76
N ARG A 39 0.65 -3.23 3.76
CA ARG A 39 -0.34 -2.37 4.44
C ARG A 39 0.27 -1.17 5.18
N ARG A 40 1.58 -1.21 5.43
CA ARG A 40 2.35 -0.13 6.06
C ARG A 40 2.96 0.82 5.04
N TYR A 41 2.95 0.47 3.75
CA TYR A 41 3.41 1.35 2.67
C TYR A 41 2.27 2.24 2.17
N GLN A 42 2.64 3.21 1.33
CA GLN A 42 1.77 4.28 0.82
C GLN A 42 0.48 3.82 0.11
N PHE A 43 0.44 2.59 -0.39
CA PHE A 43 -0.74 2.02 -1.08
C PHE A 43 -1.68 1.25 -0.15
N GLY A 44 -1.30 1.02 1.11
CA GLY A 44 -2.16 0.37 2.12
C GLY A 44 -2.51 -1.11 1.86
N SER A 45 -2.01 -1.69 0.77
CA SER A 45 -2.11 -3.11 0.42
C SER A 45 -0.96 -3.50 -0.51
N THR A 46 -0.90 -4.78 -0.89
CA THR A 46 -0.05 -5.20 -2.00
C THR A 46 -0.49 -4.53 -3.30
N VAL A 47 0.46 -4.34 -4.19
CA VAL A 47 0.26 -3.82 -5.55
C VAL A 47 0.76 -4.88 -6.54
N ILE A 48 0.11 -5.03 -7.69
CA ILE A 48 0.62 -5.91 -8.75
C ILE A 48 1.86 -5.27 -9.37
N HIS A 49 2.89 -6.08 -9.70
CA HIS A 49 4.07 -5.57 -10.40
C HIS A 49 3.67 -4.79 -11.65
N GLY A 50 4.20 -3.58 -11.83
CA GLY A 50 3.87 -2.74 -12.99
C GLY A 50 4.12 -3.48 -14.32
N VAL A 51 5.23 -4.20 -14.40
CA VAL A 51 5.61 -5.04 -15.55
C VAL A 51 4.64 -6.21 -15.77
N CYS A 52 4.03 -6.78 -14.73
CA CYS A 52 2.97 -7.79 -14.91
C CYS A 52 1.76 -7.21 -15.66
N GLY A 53 1.38 -5.97 -15.36
CA GLY A 53 0.36 -5.23 -16.12
C GLY A 53 0.75 -5.03 -17.59
N VAL A 54 2.02 -4.68 -17.86
CA VAL A 54 2.56 -4.58 -19.22
C VAL A 54 2.45 -5.92 -19.96
N PHE A 55 2.86 -7.02 -19.32
CA PHE A 55 2.77 -8.35 -19.93
C PHE A 55 1.32 -8.78 -20.19
N LYS A 56 0.38 -8.48 -19.29
CA LYS A 56 -1.06 -8.75 -19.55
C LYS A 56 -1.58 -7.95 -20.74
N ALA A 57 -1.19 -6.69 -20.87
CA ALA A 57 -1.60 -5.86 -22.01
C ALA A 57 -0.97 -6.33 -23.32
N LEU A 58 0.31 -6.73 -23.29
CA LEU A 58 0.99 -7.32 -24.44
C LEU A 58 0.38 -8.67 -24.82
N ASP A 59 -0.04 -9.49 -23.85
CA ASP A 59 -0.68 -10.78 -24.11
C ASP A 59 -1.99 -10.62 -24.88
N LEU A 60 -2.87 -9.72 -24.41
CA LEU A 60 -4.11 -9.37 -25.10
C LEU A 60 -3.85 -8.77 -26.50
N LEU A 61 -2.79 -7.96 -26.63
CA LEU A 61 -2.41 -7.40 -27.93
C LEU A 61 -1.91 -8.49 -28.89
N CYS A 62 -1.09 -9.42 -28.41
CA CYS A 62 -0.58 -10.53 -29.23
C CYS A 62 -1.71 -11.48 -29.64
N GLU A 63 -2.68 -11.73 -28.76
CA GLU A 63 -3.92 -12.43 -29.10
C GLU A 63 -4.70 -11.72 -30.21
N HIS A 64 -4.87 -10.40 -30.07
CA HIS A 64 -5.59 -9.56 -31.03
C HIS A 64 -4.92 -9.52 -32.42
N LEU A 65 -3.58 -9.46 -32.47
CA LEU A 65 -2.82 -9.43 -33.72
C LEU A 65 -2.73 -10.81 -34.38
N GLY A 66 -2.61 -11.87 -33.59
CA GLY A 66 -2.61 -13.26 -34.08
C GLY A 66 -1.36 -13.69 -34.86
N CYS A 67 -0.30 -12.88 -34.89
CA CYS A 67 0.95 -13.17 -35.59
C CYS A 67 2.19 -12.82 -34.74
N PRO A 68 3.37 -13.40 -35.04
CA PRO A 68 4.63 -13.02 -34.41
C PRO A 68 4.96 -11.54 -34.63
N VAL A 69 5.43 -10.87 -33.57
CA VAL A 69 5.79 -9.46 -33.59
C VAL A 69 7.09 -9.23 -32.84
N SER A 70 7.89 -8.26 -33.27
CA SER A 70 9.13 -7.86 -32.59
C SER A 70 9.06 -6.39 -32.22
N ILE A 71 9.35 -6.05 -30.96
CA ILE A 71 9.33 -4.67 -30.47
C ILE A 71 10.61 -3.97 -30.91
N ALA A 72 10.52 -2.82 -31.57
CA ALA A 72 11.65 -1.91 -31.80
C ALA A 72 11.85 -0.95 -30.62
N SER A 73 10.76 -0.44 -30.06
CA SER A 73 10.78 0.41 -28.86
C SER A 73 9.52 0.23 -28.04
N ILE A 74 9.68 0.28 -26.72
CA ILE A 74 8.59 0.26 -25.75
C ILE A 74 8.86 1.30 -24.67
N LYS A 75 7.91 2.22 -24.49
CA LYS A 75 7.93 3.22 -23.43
C LYS A 75 6.69 3.05 -22.56
N VAL A 76 6.90 2.93 -21.26
CA VAL A 76 5.83 2.72 -20.28
C VAL A 76 5.88 3.78 -19.20
N GLN A 77 4.70 4.30 -18.84
CA GLN A 77 4.51 5.17 -17.68
C GLN A 77 3.50 4.52 -16.73
N PHE A 78 3.93 4.32 -15.48
CA PHE A 78 3.07 3.84 -14.39
C PHE A 78 2.50 5.06 -13.66
N THR A 79 1.22 5.33 -13.89
CA THR A 79 0.55 6.53 -13.37
C THR A 79 -0.22 6.27 -12.08
N ARG A 80 -0.75 5.07 -11.90
CA ARG A 80 -1.42 4.60 -10.67
C ARG A 80 -1.08 3.12 -10.42
N PRO A 81 -1.05 2.69 -9.14
CA PRO A 81 -0.93 1.27 -8.82
C PRO A 81 -2.13 0.49 -9.38
N ILE A 82 -1.92 -0.78 -9.71
CA ILE A 82 -3.00 -1.75 -9.95
C ILE A 82 -3.03 -2.66 -8.72
N LEU A 83 -4.16 -2.70 -8.01
CA LEU A 83 -4.33 -3.51 -6.81
C LEU A 83 -4.82 -4.92 -7.18
N PRO A 84 -4.56 -5.93 -6.32
CA PRO A 84 -5.09 -7.26 -6.54
C PRO A 84 -6.60 -7.27 -6.72
N ASN A 85 -7.06 -8.00 -7.74
CA ASN A 85 -8.45 -8.12 -8.18
C ASN A 85 -9.08 -6.88 -8.83
N ASP A 86 -8.32 -5.81 -9.06
CA ASP A 86 -8.80 -4.71 -9.89
C ASP A 86 -9.15 -5.23 -11.29
N ASN A 87 -10.32 -4.83 -11.79
CA ASN A 87 -10.68 -5.07 -13.19
C ASN A 87 -9.98 -4.03 -14.07
N VAL A 88 -9.01 -4.49 -14.85
CA VAL A 88 -8.17 -3.65 -15.70
C VAL A 88 -8.63 -3.75 -17.14
N GLU A 89 -9.12 -2.66 -17.71
CA GLU A 89 -9.47 -2.60 -19.13
C GLU A 89 -8.27 -2.16 -19.95
N VAL A 90 -8.07 -2.78 -21.12
CA VAL A 90 -6.99 -2.42 -22.05
C VAL A 90 -7.60 -1.85 -23.32
N VAL A 91 -7.22 -0.61 -23.63
CA VAL A 91 -7.62 0.09 -24.86
C VAL A 91 -6.39 0.39 -25.72
N MET A 92 -6.56 0.35 -27.04
CA MET A 92 -5.51 0.54 -28.02
C MET A 92 -5.84 1.70 -28.97
N HIS A 93 -4.81 2.41 -29.41
CA HIS A 93 -4.88 3.40 -30.48
C HIS A 93 -3.72 3.18 -31.47
N GLN A 94 -4.04 2.92 -32.74
CA GLN A 94 -3.04 2.82 -33.80
C GLN A 94 -2.66 4.23 -34.25
N SER A 95 -1.40 4.63 -34.05
CA SER A 95 -0.92 5.99 -34.36
C SER A 95 -0.24 6.07 -35.73
N ALA A 96 0.41 5.00 -36.17
CA ALA A 96 0.98 4.82 -37.51
C ALA A 96 1.08 3.32 -37.84
N ALA A 97 1.49 2.93 -39.05
CA ALA A 97 1.57 1.52 -39.46
C ALA A 97 2.31 0.61 -38.44
N HIS A 98 3.45 1.08 -37.92
CA HIS A 98 4.26 0.33 -36.95
C HIS A 98 4.22 0.91 -35.53
N ALA A 99 3.35 1.89 -35.25
CA ALA A 99 3.32 2.56 -33.95
C ALA A 99 1.92 2.51 -33.33
N LEU A 100 1.82 1.94 -32.12
CA LEU A 100 0.58 1.84 -31.37
C LEU A 100 0.74 2.40 -29.96
N LYS A 101 -0.39 2.70 -29.34
CA LYS A 101 -0.49 3.05 -27.93
C LYS A 101 -1.47 2.12 -27.24
N LEU A 102 -1.09 1.59 -26.08
CA LEU A 102 -2.00 0.93 -25.16
C LEU A 102 -2.20 1.79 -23.93
N ARG A 103 -3.38 1.65 -23.33
CA ARG A 103 -3.72 2.27 -22.05
C ARG A 103 -4.49 1.28 -21.20
N LEU A 104 -4.04 1.15 -19.96
CA LEU A 104 -4.68 0.33 -18.94
C LEU A 104 -5.52 1.25 -18.06
N LEU A 105 -6.79 0.91 -17.89
CA LEU A 105 -7.77 1.66 -17.13
C LEU A 105 -8.26 0.83 -15.94
N VAL A 106 -8.22 1.41 -14.75
CA VAL A 106 -8.82 0.86 -13.53
C VAL A 106 -9.91 1.83 -13.08
N HIS A 107 -11.15 1.36 -13.01
CA HIS A 107 -12.33 2.20 -12.72
C HIS A 107 -12.40 3.46 -13.62
N GLY A 108 -12.09 3.31 -14.91
CA GLY A 108 -12.05 4.41 -15.89
C GLY A 108 -10.88 5.39 -15.73
N LYS A 109 -10.04 5.25 -14.70
CA LYS A 109 -8.85 6.07 -14.46
C LYS A 109 -7.62 5.41 -15.07
N ARG A 110 -6.72 6.20 -15.63
CA ARG A 110 -5.46 5.70 -16.21
C ARG A 110 -4.57 5.09 -15.12
N ALA A 111 -4.15 3.85 -15.34
CA ALA A 111 -3.17 3.15 -14.51
C ALA A 111 -1.81 3.09 -15.21
N GLN A 112 -1.78 2.68 -16.48
CA GLN A 112 -0.56 2.60 -17.27
C GLN A 112 -0.79 3.14 -18.69
N ASP A 113 0.21 3.83 -19.23
CA ASP A 113 0.28 4.24 -20.63
C ASP A 113 1.51 3.55 -21.27
N ILE A 114 1.33 2.90 -22.42
CA ILE A 114 2.36 2.15 -23.14
C ILE A 114 2.41 2.65 -24.58
N ASP A 115 3.54 3.22 -25.00
CA ASP A 115 3.82 3.54 -26.41
C ASP A 115 4.71 2.42 -26.98
N LEU A 116 4.30 1.81 -28.11
CA LEU A 116 5.03 0.73 -28.78
C LEU A 116 5.35 1.09 -30.22
N ILE A 117 6.54 0.70 -30.66
CA ILE A 117 6.96 0.71 -32.06
C ILE A 117 7.41 -0.71 -32.42
N TRP A 118 6.86 -1.27 -33.49
CA TRP A 118 7.23 -2.57 -34.03
C TRP A 118 8.43 -2.48 -34.97
N MET A 119 9.17 -3.59 -35.07
CA MET A 119 10.12 -3.80 -36.16
C MET A 119 9.37 -4.08 -37.47
N GLY A 120 9.94 -3.66 -38.61
CA GLY A 120 9.31 -3.79 -39.93
C GLY A 120 9.25 -5.22 -40.47
N ASP A 121 10.23 -6.06 -40.11
CA ASP A 121 10.30 -7.48 -40.49
C ASP A 121 10.28 -8.36 -39.23
N SER A 122 9.19 -9.09 -39.00
CA SER A 122 9.03 -9.94 -37.80
C SER A 122 8.36 -11.29 -38.09
N ASP A 123 8.74 -11.96 -39.19
CA ASP A 123 8.09 -13.21 -39.61
C ASP A 123 8.50 -14.43 -38.77
N LYS A 124 9.49 -14.31 -37.89
CA LYS A 124 9.97 -15.40 -37.02
C LYS A 124 10.22 -14.93 -35.61
N LYS A 125 9.68 -15.69 -34.66
CA LYS A 125 9.96 -15.53 -33.23
C LYS A 125 11.35 -16.08 -32.93
N SER A 126 12.22 -15.24 -32.35
CA SER A 126 13.48 -15.75 -31.78
C SER A 126 13.18 -16.53 -30.52
N GLU A 127 13.44 -17.84 -30.55
CA GLU A 127 13.55 -18.64 -29.34
C GLU A 127 14.90 -18.37 -28.67
N MET A 128 14.95 -18.54 -27.35
CA MET A 128 16.19 -18.45 -26.60
C MET A 128 16.67 -19.83 -26.14
N PRO A 129 18.00 -20.10 -26.20
CA PRO A 129 18.56 -21.28 -25.57
C PRO A 129 18.44 -21.20 -24.04
N LYS A 130 18.54 -22.38 -23.38
CA LYS A 130 18.27 -22.63 -21.95
C LYS A 130 18.79 -21.51 -21.03
N TYR A 131 17.86 -20.88 -20.30
CA TYR A 131 18.15 -19.94 -19.23
C TYR A 131 18.31 -20.65 -17.88
N THR A 132 18.95 -19.95 -16.94
CA THR A 132 19.07 -20.37 -15.55
C THR A 132 17.71 -20.27 -14.86
N SER A 133 17.29 -21.33 -14.18
CA SER A 133 16.11 -21.28 -13.30
C SER A 133 16.32 -20.30 -12.14
N ILE A 134 15.25 -19.64 -11.69
CA ILE A 134 15.30 -18.84 -10.46
C ILE A 134 15.66 -19.77 -9.29
N PRO A 135 16.62 -19.41 -8.43
CA PRO A 135 16.93 -20.19 -7.24
C PRO A 135 15.66 -20.48 -6.43
N VAL A 136 15.56 -21.69 -5.87
CA VAL A 136 14.40 -22.12 -5.07
C VAL A 136 14.16 -21.20 -3.86
N ASN A 137 15.21 -20.55 -3.36
CA ASN A 137 15.13 -19.60 -2.27
C ASN A 137 14.67 -18.22 -2.76
N ARG A 138 13.66 -17.64 -2.11
CA ARG A 138 13.18 -16.29 -2.39
C ARG A 138 14.26 -15.27 -1.99
N PRO A 139 14.93 -14.60 -2.94
CA PRO A 139 15.92 -13.58 -2.61
C PRO A 139 15.24 -12.43 -1.85
N GLN A 140 15.97 -11.83 -0.90
CA GLN A 140 15.54 -10.61 -0.24
C GLN A 140 16.00 -9.39 -1.06
N PRO A 141 15.15 -8.37 -1.25
CA PRO A 141 15.57 -7.12 -1.86
C PRO A 141 16.70 -6.46 -1.07
N VAL A 142 17.61 -5.78 -1.77
CA VAL A 142 18.62 -4.93 -1.14
C VAL A 142 17.94 -3.75 -0.43
N ASP A 143 18.20 -3.56 0.87
CA ASP A 143 17.78 -2.34 1.61
C ASP A 143 18.80 -1.22 1.35
N LEU A 144 18.63 -0.53 0.23
CA LEU A 144 19.48 0.57 -0.21
C LEU A 144 18.91 1.91 0.27
N GLN A 145 19.77 2.82 0.73
CA GLN A 145 19.37 4.22 0.95
C GLN A 145 19.53 5.03 -0.33
N PHE A 146 18.81 6.15 -0.43
CA PHE A 146 18.82 6.97 -1.63
C PHE A 146 20.23 7.49 -1.96
N GLU A 147 20.98 7.88 -0.92
CA GLU A 147 22.34 8.40 -1.03
C GLU A 147 23.30 7.35 -1.60
N ASP A 148 23.16 6.10 -1.14
CA ASP A 148 24.00 4.96 -1.54
C ASP A 148 23.73 4.47 -2.97
N ALA A 149 22.58 4.85 -3.54
CA ALA A 149 22.25 4.50 -4.92
C ALA A 149 22.99 5.33 -5.96
N THR A 150 23.54 6.48 -5.56
CA THR A 150 24.22 7.39 -6.48
C THR A 150 25.47 6.72 -7.03
N ALA A 151 25.52 6.52 -8.34
CA ALA A 151 26.57 5.80 -9.08
C ALA A 151 26.64 4.27 -8.90
N LEU A 152 25.59 3.64 -8.36
CA LEU A 152 25.49 2.18 -8.34
C LEU A 152 25.49 1.61 -9.77
N GLU A 153 26.33 0.59 -10.00
CA GLU A 153 26.46 -0.14 -11.25
C GLU A 153 26.61 -1.63 -10.94
N SER A 154 25.88 -2.48 -11.67
CA SER A 154 25.98 -3.93 -11.51
C SER A 154 25.56 -4.65 -12.79
N GLN A 155 25.74 -5.97 -12.79
CA GLN A 155 25.32 -6.87 -13.85
C GLN A 155 24.72 -8.14 -13.25
N PHE A 156 23.76 -8.73 -13.96
CA PHE A 156 23.14 -9.99 -13.57
C PHE A 156 22.69 -10.77 -14.79
N ASN A 157 22.48 -12.08 -14.63
CA ASN A 157 21.90 -12.89 -15.69
C ASN A 157 20.39 -12.70 -15.71
N LEU A 158 19.85 -12.40 -16.88
CA LEU A 158 18.41 -12.45 -17.15
C LEU A 158 17.87 -13.85 -16.85
N VAL A 159 16.62 -13.91 -16.42
CA VAL A 159 15.92 -15.15 -16.16
C VAL A 159 14.72 -15.28 -17.09
N TRP A 160 14.48 -16.50 -17.54
CA TRP A 160 13.36 -16.86 -18.39
C TRP A 160 12.96 -18.30 -18.09
N ASP A 161 11.74 -18.48 -17.62
CA ASP A 161 11.14 -19.80 -17.46
C ASP A 161 9.95 -19.97 -18.43
N PRO A 162 10.14 -20.68 -19.55
CA PRO A 162 9.11 -20.83 -20.59
C PRO A 162 7.75 -21.30 -20.05
N ASP A 163 7.75 -22.22 -19.09
CA ASP A 163 6.53 -22.83 -18.56
C ASP A 163 5.75 -21.85 -17.69
N SER A 164 6.43 -21.12 -16.79
CA SER A 164 5.81 -20.04 -16.01
C SER A 164 5.24 -18.95 -16.91
N ILE A 165 5.99 -18.55 -17.95
CA ILE A 165 5.51 -17.52 -18.88
C ILE A 165 4.34 -18.03 -19.72
N GLN A 166 4.38 -19.27 -20.21
CA GLN A 166 3.25 -19.88 -20.92
C GLN A 166 1.98 -19.91 -20.06
N SER A 167 2.12 -20.22 -18.76
CA SER A 167 1.00 -20.25 -17.82
C SER A 167 0.42 -18.87 -17.53
N LEU A 168 1.27 -17.84 -17.45
CA LEU A 168 0.85 -16.47 -17.10
C LEU A 168 0.41 -15.63 -18.31
N PHE A 169 1.09 -15.81 -19.46
CA PHE A 169 1.03 -14.99 -20.67
C PHE A 169 1.21 -15.87 -21.93
N PRO A 170 0.21 -16.69 -22.28
CA PRO A 170 0.33 -17.68 -23.35
C PRO A 170 0.59 -17.08 -24.74
N HIS A 171 0.05 -15.89 -25.03
CA HIS A 171 0.19 -15.22 -26.33
C HIS A 171 1.51 -14.46 -26.42
N VAL A 172 1.99 -13.86 -25.33
CA VAL A 172 3.38 -13.35 -25.24
C VAL A 172 4.35 -14.48 -25.52
N LYS A 173 4.20 -15.64 -24.85
CA LYS A 173 5.06 -16.79 -25.09
C LYS A 173 4.97 -17.31 -26.52
N LYS A 174 3.81 -17.20 -27.16
CA LYS A 174 3.63 -17.67 -28.54
C LYS A 174 4.21 -16.72 -29.58
N TYR A 175 4.06 -15.40 -29.40
CA TYR A 175 4.25 -14.42 -30.48
C TYR A 175 5.38 -13.42 -30.27
N LEU A 176 5.82 -13.15 -29.03
CA LEU A 176 6.86 -12.16 -28.74
C LEU A 176 8.23 -12.83 -28.50
N PRO A 177 9.34 -12.36 -29.08
CA PRO A 177 10.67 -12.93 -28.88
C PRO A 177 11.03 -13.13 -27.39
N ASP A 178 11.57 -14.30 -27.07
CA ASP A 178 11.87 -14.70 -25.68
C ASP A 178 12.90 -13.76 -25.05
N ASN A 179 13.87 -13.26 -25.84
CA ASN A 179 14.89 -12.30 -25.39
C ASN A 179 14.32 -10.94 -25.02
N GLN A 180 13.35 -10.43 -25.79
CA GLN A 180 12.72 -9.14 -25.49
C GLN A 180 11.91 -9.26 -24.21
N SER A 181 11.20 -10.37 -24.05
CA SER A 181 10.44 -10.67 -22.85
C SER A 181 11.34 -10.82 -21.61
N ALA A 182 12.47 -11.54 -21.73
CA ALA A 182 13.44 -11.68 -20.63
C ALA A 182 14.03 -10.33 -20.19
N VAL A 183 14.37 -9.45 -21.14
CA VAL A 183 14.83 -8.08 -20.82
C VAL A 183 13.76 -7.31 -20.03
N LEU A 184 12.50 -7.35 -20.48
CA LEU A 184 11.40 -6.67 -19.79
C LEU A 184 11.16 -7.21 -18.38
N LEU A 185 11.27 -8.53 -18.16
CA LEU A 185 11.24 -9.13 -16.82
C LEU A 185 12.41 -8.66 -15.96
N GLY A 186 13.62 -8.56 -16.54
CA GLY A 186 14.80 -8.06 -15.85
C GLY A 186 14.63 -6.65 -15.27
N LEU A 187 13.81 -5.79 -15.91
CA LEU A 187 13.56 -4.43 -15.42
C LEU A 187 12.91 -4.41 -14.04
N THR A 188 11.93 -5.29 -13.80
CA THR A 188 11.27 -5.36 -12.48
C THR A 188 12.23 -5.92 -11.43
N ASN A 189 13.11 -6.86 -11.80
CA ASN A 189 14.14 -7.36 -10.89
C ASN A 189 15.13 -6.25 -10.48
N ILE A 190 15.61 -5.45 -11.43
CA ILE A 190 16.48 -4.30 -11.13
C ILE A 190 15.81 -3.41 -10.09
N VAL A 191 14.57 -2.96 -10.37
CA VAL A 191 13.86 -2.01 -9.50
C VAL A 191 13.51 -2.62 -8.15
N GLY A 192 12.84 -3.78 -8.16
CA GLY A 192 12.27 -4.43 -6.99
C GLY A 192 13.32 -5.05 -6.07
N MET A 193 14.46 -5.50 -6.60
CA MET A 193 15.44 -6.30 -5.84
C MET A 193 16.78 -5.63 -5.65
N GLN A 194 17.22 -4.77 -6.58
CA GLN A 194 18.60 -4.27 -6.58
C GLN A 194 18.67 -2.77 -6.32
N CYS A 195 18.01 -1.95 -7.13
CA CYS A 195 18.01 -0.50 -7.02
C CYS A 195 16.71 0.09 -7.61
N PRO A 196 15.88 0.77 -6.81
CA PRO A 196 16.03 1.06 -5.37
C PRO A 196 15.97 -0.15 -4.42
N GLY A 197 15.57 -1.33 -4.90
CA GLY A 197 15.46 -2.53 -4.08
C GLY A 197 14.27 -2.47 -3.13
N LEU A 198 14.50 -2.73 -1.84
CA LEU A 198 13.46 -2.89 -0.83
C LEU A 198 12.47 -1.74 -0.85
N HIS A 199 12.93 -0.50 -0.96
CA HIS A 199 12.13 0.72 -0.91
C HIS A 199 11.74 1.27 -2.30
N SER A 200 11.67 0.42 -3.32
CA SER A 200 11.36 0.86 -4.68
C SER A 200 9.89 1.13 -4.98
N VAL A 201 9.65 2.07 -5.91
CA VAL A 201 8.43 2.19 -6.69
C VAL A 201 8.84 2.39 -8.14
N PHE A 202 8.33 1.53 -9.04
CA PHE A 202 8.62 1.60 -10.46
C PHE A 202 7.72 2.65 -11.12
N ALA A 203 8.31 3.73 -11.67
CA ALA A 203 7.54 4.84 -12.26
C ALA A 203 7.41 4.73 -13.79
N GLY A 204 8.36 4.10 -14.47
CA GLY A 204 8.27 3.85 -15.90
C GLY A 204 9.61 3.47 -16.52
N PHE A 205 9.60 3.13 -17.80
CA PHE A 205 10.82 2.81 -18.54
C PHE A 205 10.69 3.20 -20.01
N ASN A 206 11.82 3.29 -20.70
CA ASN A 206 11.90 3.37 -22.15
C ASN A 206 13.03 2.46 -22.63
N VAL A 207 12.69 1.45 -23.42
CA VAL A 207 13.66 0.46 -23.94
C VAL A 207 13.58 0.41 -25.45
N HIS A 208 14.75 0.32 -26.08
CA HIS A 208 14.96 0.14 -27.50
C HIS A 208 15.62 -1.21 -27.74
N PHE A 209 15.16 -1.92 -28.77
CA PHE A 209 15.71 -3.21 -29.17
C PHE A 209 16.33 -3.11 -30.56
N VAL A 210 17.41 -3.85 -30.76
CA VAL A 210 18.10 -3.95 -32.05
C VAL A 210 18.03 -5.39 -32.57
N GLN A 211 17.93 -5.54 -33.89
CA GLN A 211 18.15 -6.83 -34.55
C GLN A 211 19.65 -7.09 -34.56
N ASN A 212 20.11 -8.03 -33.73
CA ASN A 212 21.49 -8.49 -33.75
C ASN A 212 21.49 -10.02 -33.68
N GLU A 213 22.10 -10.67 -34.67
CA GLU A 213 22.22 -12.15 -34.74
C GLU A 213 23.34 -12.69 -33.85
N SER A 214 24.23 -11.81 -33.38
CA SER A 214 25.43 -12.16 -32.63
C SER A 214 25.18 -12.25 -31.11
N SER A 215 25.44 -13.44 -30.57
CA SER A 215 25.55 -13.83 -29.16
C SER A 215 24.27 -14.05 -28.35
N SER A 216 24.28 -15.15 -27.58
CA SER A 216 23.29 -15.56 -26.58
C SER A 216 23.67 -15.06 -25.18
N ASP A 217 24.23 -13.85 -25.07
CA ASP A 217 24.60 -13.33 -23.76
C ASP A 217 23.32 -13.02 -22.97
N ALA A 218 23.20 -13.63 -21.78
CA ALA A 218 22.10 -13.42 -20.87
C ALA A 218 22.38 -12.27 -19.89
N LYS A 219 23.57 -11.66 -19.93
CA LYS A 219 23.97 -10.63 -18.98
C LYS A 219 23.34 -9.29 -19.30
N MET A 220 22.59 -8.78 -18.33
CA MET A 220 22.07 -7.42 -18.31
C MET A 220 22.93 -6.56 -17.39
N HIS A 221 23.38 -5.42 -17.89
CA HIS A 221 24.08 -4.40 -17.12
C HIS A 221 23.11 -3.25 -16.79
N PHE A 222 23.26 -2.66 -15.60
CA PHE A 222 22.57 -1.43 -15.27
C PHE A 222 23.45 -0.48 -14.47
N LYS A 223 23.18 0.81 -14.59
CA LYS A 223 23.88 1.89 -13.89
C LYS A 223 22.93 3.02 -13.55
N VAL A 224 23.01 3.55 -12.33
CA VAL A 224 22.33 4.80 -11.98
C VAL A 224 23.00 5.96 -12.71
N ILE A 225 22.27 6.58 -13.65
CA ILE A 225 22.78 7.66 -14.50
C ILE A 225 22.36 9.04 -14.00
N ARG A 226 21.29 9.14 -13.19
CA ARG A 226 20.81 10.39 -12.60
C ARG A 226 20.08 10.11 -11.29
N SER A 227 20.23 11.00 -10.32
CA SER A 227 19.45 11.03 -9.07
C SER A 227 18.88 12.43 -8.84
N ASP A 228 17.67 12.52 -8.28
CA ASP A 228 17.02 13.77 -7.86
C ASP A 228 16.45 13.59 -6.46
N SER A 229 17.14 14.16 -5.47
CA SER A 229 16.80 14.03 -4.04
C SER A 229 15.48 14.70 -3.68
N ARG A 230 15.01 15.68 -4.45
CA ARG A 230 13.75 16.40 -4.16
C ARG A 230 12.53 15.51 -4.33
N PHE A 231 12.64 14.49 -5.19
CA PHE A 231 11.59 13.51 -5.47
C PHE A 231 11.99 12.09 -5.06
N SER A 232 13.15 11.93 -4.40
CA SER A 232 13.79 10.65 -4.12
C SER A 232 13.81 9.73 -5.35
N MET A 233 14.13 10.30 -6.51
CA MET A 233 14.01 9.66 -7.83
C MET A 233 15.37 9.28 -8.38
N VAL A 234 15.47 8.11 -9.01
CA VAL A 234 16.64 7.69 -9.79
C VAL A 234 16.24 7.33 -11.22
N THR A 235 17.13 7.67 -12.15
CA THR A 235 17.10 7.17 -13.53
C THR A 235 18.24 6.17 -13.69
N ILE A 236 17.91 4.96 -14.13
CA ILE A 236 18.83 3.83 -14.26
C ILE A 236 18.96 3.49 -15.73
N GLY A 237 20.15 3.64 -16.31
CA GLY A 237 20.46 3.18 -17.65
C GLY A 237 20.64 1.66 -17.66
N ILE A 238 20.11 1.00 -18.67
CA ILE A 238 20.25 -0.45 -18.89
C ILE A 238 20.95 -0.73 -20.22
N SER A 239 21.81 -1.75 -20.24
CA SER A 239 22.52 -2.20 -21.43
C SER A 239 22.55 -3.72 -21.50
N HIS A 240 22.25 -4.24 -22.68
CA HIS A 240 22.22 -5.64 -23.04
C HIS A 240 22.59 -5.76 -24.53
N ASN A 241 23.12 -6.90 -24.98
CA ASN A 241 23.60 -7.07 -26.36
C ASN A 241 22.55 -6.75 -27.45
N LYS A 242 21.26 -6.84 -27.10
CA LYS A 242 20.11 -6.58 -27.97
C LYS A 242 19.17 -5.47 -27.49
N ALA A 243 19.46 -4.83 -26.36
CA ALA A 243 18.57 -3.83 -25.78
C ALA A 243 19.33 -2.76 -25.00
N SER A 244 18.86 -1.52 -25.08
CA SER A 244 19.31 -0.43 -24.24
C SER A 244 18.14 0.47 -23.87
N GLY A 245 18.29 1.22 -22.79
CA GLY A 245 17.19 2.05 -22.33
C GLY A 245 17.40 2.63 -20.95
N GLU A 246 16.31 3.16 -20.41
CA GLU A 246 16.30 3.80 -19.09
C GLU A 246 15.06 3.37 -18.29
N ILE A 247 15.25 3.22 -17.00
CA ILE A 247 14.22 2.99 -16.00
C ILE A 247 14.14 4.24 -15.12
N THR A 248 12.92 4.68 -14.80
CA THR A 248 12.67 5.66 -13.74
C THR A 248 12.05 4.96 -12.54
N ALA A 249 12.67 5.12 -11.37
CA ALA A 249 12.20 4.56 -10.12
C ALA A 249 12.30 5.57 -8.99
N LEU A 250 11.49 5.39 -7.95
CA LEU A 250 11.42 6.23 -6.76
C LEU A 250 11.77 5.42 -5.52
N PHE A 251 12.40 6.05 -4.54
CA PHE A 251 12.51 5.53 -3.18
C PHE A 251 11.26 5.94 -2.40
N ARG A 252 10.45 4.97 -2.01
CA ARG A 252 9.31 5.19 -1.12
C ARG A 252 9.78 5.37 0.32
N PRO A 253 9.08 6.16 1.14
CA PRO A 253 9.36 6.28 2.57
C PRO A 253 9.32 4.93 3.28
N LYS A 254 10.14 4.80 4.32
CA LYS A 254 10.10 3.64 5.22
C LYS A 254 8.84 3.69 6.10
N PRO A 255 8.28 2.53 6.50
CA PRO A 255 7.25 2.49 7.54
C PRO A 255 7.72 3.22 8.80
N ILE A 256 6.80 3.94 9.45
CA ILE A 256 7.12 4.72 10.65
C ILE A 256 7.08 3.78 11.86
N SER A 257 8.22 3.63 12.53
CA SER A 257 8.28 3.04 13.87
C SER A 257 7.90 4.10 14.90
N GLN A 258 6.97 3.77 15.79
CA GLN A 258 6.63 4.65 16.91
C GLN A 258 7.71 4.54 18.00
N GLU A 259 7.77 5.55 18.86
CA GLU A 259 8.68 5.62 20.01
C GLU A 259 8.55 4.37 20.91
N LYS A 260 9.61 4.07 21.64
CA LYS A 260 9.60 2.93 22.57
C LYS A 260 8.74 3.23 23.78
N TYR A 261 8.14 2.20 24.36
CA TYR A 261 7.32 2.31 25.57
C TYR A 261 8.03 3.04 26.72
N THR A 262 9.33 2.83 26.90
CA THR A 262 10.15 3.51 27.93
C THR A 262 10.20 5.02 27.76
N GLU A 263 10.11 5.52 26.53
CA GLU A 263 10.08 6.97 26.25
C GLU A 263 8.75 7.57 26.70
N PHE A 264 7.64 6.85 26.51
CA PHE A 264 6.34 7.25 27.04
C PHE A 264 6.26 7.23 28.58
N GLN A 265 6.99 6.32 29.23
CA GLN A 265 7.09 6.32 30.71
C GLN A 265 7.78 7.58 31.26
N ALA A 266 8.63 8.25 30.47
CA ALA A 266 9.23 9.52 30.85
C ALA A 266 8.30 10.72 30.59
N LEU A 267 7.34 10.57 29.66
CA LEU A 267 6.42 11.63 29.25
C LEU A 267 5.15 11.73 30.12
N VAL A 268 4.74 10.62 30.75
CA VAL A 268 3.44 10.49 31.44
C VAL A 268 3.65 10.17 32.92
N SER A 269 2.86 10.79 33.81
CA SER A 269 2.89 10.45 35.23
C SER A 269 2.32 9.05 35.48
N LYS A 270 2.96 8.26 36.34
CA LYS A 270 2.68 6.81 36.53
C LYS A 270 1.22 6.43 36.81
N ASP A 271 0.44 7.34 37.40
CA ASP A 271 -0.96 7.08 37.78
C ASP A 271 -1.97 7.94 36.99
N GLN A 272 -1.51 8.64 35.96
CA GLN A 272 -2.31 9.60 35.18
C GLN A 272 -3.56 8.97 34.54
N PHE A 273 -3.46 7.71 34.14
CA PHE A 273 -4.52 6.89 33.56
C PHE A 273 -4.87 5.69 34.44
N ALA A 274 -4.53 5.73 35.73
CA ALA A 274 -4.86 4.67 36.67
C ALA A 274 -6.38 4.41 36.70
N GLY A 275 -6.74 3.13 36.69
CA GLY A 275 -8.15 2.70 36.64
C GLY A 275 -8.77 2.69 35.24
N GLN A 276 -8.08 3.19 34.21
CA GLN A 276 -8.52 2.98 32.84
C GLN A 276 -8.31 1.54 32.40
N ILE A 277 -9.34 0.96 31.78
CA ILE A 277 -9.23 -0.25 30.95
C ILE A 277 -9.70 0.17 29.56
N ALA A 278 -8.73 0.40 28.69
CA ALA A 278 -8.90 1.08 27.41
C ALA A 278 -8.94 0.07 26.26
N LEU A 279 -10.11 -0.12 25.64
CA LEU A 279 -10.23 -0.85 24.39
C LEU A 279 -9.83 0.05 23.23
N ILE A 280 -8.79 -0.33 22.50
CA ILE A 280 -8.21 0.47 21.42
C ILE A 280 -8.44 -0.25 20.10
N ILE A 281 -9.40 0.25 19.32
CA ILE A 281 -9.72 -0.29 18.00
C ILE A 281 -8.69 0.19 16.99
N GLY A 282 -7.93 -0.72 16.38
CA GLY A 282 -6.79 -0.38 15.52
C GLY A 282 -5.51 -0.04 16.29
N GLY A 283 -5.22 -0.76 17.37
CA GLY A 283 -4.07 -0.50 18.25
C GLY A 283 -2.75 -1.14 17.80
N SER A 284 -2.72 -1.86 16.68
CA SER A 284 -1.53 -2.60 16.23
C SER A 284 -0.47 -1.75 15.53
N ARG A 285 -0.71 -0.44 15.32
CA ARG A 285 0.22 0.52 14.67
C ARG A 285 -0.27 1.96 14.81
N GLY A 286 0.59 2.92 14.43
CA GLY A 286 0.24 4.33 14.26
C GLY A 286 -0.32 4.96 15.55
N ILE A 287 -1.35 5.79 15.42
CA ILE A 287 -1.96 6.53 16.55
C ILE A 287 -2.46 5.56 17.65
N GLY A 288 -3.05 4.43 17.26
CA GLY A 288 -3.54 3.43 18.22
C GLY A 288 -2.42 2.78 19.04
N GLU A 289 -1.26 2.53 18.44
CA GLU A 289 -0.06 2.06 19.16
C GLU A 289 0.42 3.11 20.18
N VAL A 290 0.46 4.37 19.77
CA VAL A 290 0.86 5.49 20.65
C VAL A 290 -0.09 5.61 21.85
N VAL A 291 -1.39 5.59 21.62
CA VAL A 291 -2.39 5.64 22.72
C VAL A 291 -2.25 4.43 23.64
N ALA A 292 -2.01 3.23 23.10
CA ALA A 292 -1.82 2.05 23.91
C ALA A 292 -0.61 2.17 24.84
N LYS A 293 0.49 2.73 24.34
CA LYS A 293 1.71 2.99 25.11
C LYS A 293 1.50 4.09 26.15
N LEU A 294 0.87 5.22 25.79
CA LEU A 294 0.54 6.32 26.71
C LEU A 294 -0.34 5.88 27.87
N ILE A 295 -1.44 5.17 27.58
CA ILE A 295 -2.37 4.68 28.62
C ILE A 295 -1.66 3.72 29.57
N ALA A 296 -0.89 2.75 29.04
CA ALA A 296 -0.16 1.80 29.87
C ALA A 296 0.96 2.47 30.70
N ALA A 297 1.66 3.45 30.11
CA ALA A 297 2.72 4.21 30.79
C ALA A 297 2.17 5.02 31.96
N GLY A 298 0.96 5.57 31.83
CA GLY A 298 0.25 6.25 32.92
C GLY A 298 -0.54 5.34 33.85
N GLY A 299 -0.25 4.02 33.89
CA GLY A 299 -0.83 3.09 34.86
C GLY A 299 -2.17 2.47 34.48
N GLY A 300 -2.69 2.78 33.29
CA GLY A 300 -3.88 2.15 32.73
C GLY A 300 -3.63 0.74 32.19
N HIS A 301 -4.70 0.08 31.76
CA HIS A 301 -4.67 -1.22 31.09
C HIS A 301 -5.11 -1.04 29.63
N SER A 302 -4.19 -1.19 28.68
CA SER A 302 -4.50 -1.11 27.25
C SER A 302 -4.97 -2.47 26.70
N VAL A 303 -6.03 -2.51 25.92
CA VAL A 303 -6.52 -3.70 25.21
C VAL A 303 -6.55 -3.36 23.73
N ILE A 304 -5.51 -3.73 22.98
CA ILE A 304 -5.36 -3.35 21.57
C ILE A 304 -5.99 -4.37 20.64
N THR A 305 -6.68 -3.90 19.61
CA THR A 305 -7.18 -4.79 18.56
C THR A 305 -6.32 -4.77 17.31
N TYR A 306 -6.39 -5.86 16.55
CA TYR A 306 -5.87 -5.97 15.20
C TYR A 306 -6.85 -6.74 14.31
N HIS A 307 -6.99 -6.32 13.05
CA HIS A 307 -7.63 -7.17 12.03
C HIS A 307 -6.58 -7.99 11.29
N GLN A 308 -5.52 -7.31 10.85
CA GLN A 308 -4.34 -7.91 10.21
C GLN A 308 -3.10 -7.62 11.07
N GLY A 309 -2.04 -8.40 10.89
CA GLY A 309 -0.74 -8.22 11.56
C GLY A 309 -0.78 -8.47 13.07
N LYS A 310 -1.09 -9.72 13.39
CA LYS A 310 -0.98 -10.31 14.73
C LYS A 310 0.38 -10.07 15.38
N ASP A 311 1.45 -10.16 14.60
CA ASP A 311 2.82 -10.04 15.12
C ASP A 311 3.17 -8.60 15.51
N ASP A 312 2.65 -7.60 14.79
CA ASP A 312 2.78 -6.18 15.17
C ASP A 312 2.10 -5.91 16.52
N ALA A 313 0.88 -6.44 16.70
CA ALA A 313 0.16 -6.33 17.98
C ALA A 313 0.89 -7.07 19.11
N ALA A 314 1.38 -8.29 18.84
CA ALA A 314 2.14 -9.07 19.81
C ALA A 314 3.43 -8.36 20.24
N ARG A 315 4.15 -7.73 19.30
CA ARG A 315 5.33 -6.91 19.59
C ARG A 315 5.00 -5.79 20.58
N ILE A 316 3.92 -5.03 20.34
CA ILE A 316 3.50 -3.93 21.20
C ILE A 316 3.12 -4.44 22.60
N VAL A 317 2.34 -5.53 22.68
CA VAL A 317 1.97 -6.15 23.96
C VAL A 317 3.21 -6.59 24.74
N ASN A 318 4.15 -7.27 24.07
CA ASN A 318 5.38 -7.74 24.70
C ASN A 318 6.26 -6.59 25.17
N GLU A 319 6.38 -5.52 24.37
CA GLU A 319 7.11 -4.31 24.70
C GLU A 319 6.55 -3.63 25.97
N ILE A 320 5.23 -3.45 26.05
CA ILE A 320 4.58 -2.82 27.21
C ILE A 320 4.74 -3.70 28.46
N ARG A 321 4.49 -5.01 28.35
CA ARG A 321 4.54 -5.95 29.48
C ARG A 321 5.95 -6.12 30.03
N SER A 322 6.97 -6.19 29.17
CA SER A 322 8.36 -6.37 29.61
C SER A 322 8.89 -5.20 30.44
N HIS A 323 8.23 -4.04 30.35
CA HIS A 323 8.54 -2.84 31.12
C HIS A 323 7.48 -2.53 32.21
N GLY A 324 6.70 -3.55 32.62
CA GLY A 324 5.78 -3.49 33.75
C GLY A 324 4.41 -2.86 33.47
N GLY A 325 4.13 -2.47 32.23
CA GLY A 325 2.81 -1.99 31.83
C GLY A 325 1.79 -3.13 31.64
N LYS A 326 0.51 -2.77 31.57
CA LYS A 326 -0.58 -3.72 31.30
C LYS A 326 -1.10 -3.55 29.89
N CYS A 327 -0.95 -4.58 29.07
CA CYS A 327 -1.50 -4.61 27.72
C CYS A 327 -2.02 -6.00 27.37
N ASP A 328 -3.14 -6.10 26.68
CA ASP A 328 -3.71 -7.32 26.09
C ASP A 328 -4.08 -7.07 24.63
N THR A 329 -4.34 -8.14 23.87
CA THR A 329 -4.77 -7.99 22.48
C THR A 329 -5.92 -8.90 22.07
N ILE A 330 -6.75 -8.42 21.15
CA ILE A 330 -7.92 -9.10 20.60
C ILE A 330 -7.90 -8.98 19.07
N SER A 331 -8.15 -10.10 18.36
CA SER A 331 -8.40 -10.03 16.91
C SER A 331 -9.80 -9.45 16.68
N TYR A 332 -9.93 -8.42 15.85
CA TYR A 332 -11.21 -7.78 15.59
C TYR A 332 -11.23 -7.03 14.25
N ASN A 333 -12.19 -7.38 13.38
CA ASN A 333 -12.53 -6.63 12.18
C ASN A 333 -13.84 -5.85 12.37
N VAL A 334 -13.74 -4.51 12.37
CA VAL A 334 -14.90 -3.60 12.51
C VAL A 334 -15.97 -3.77 11.42
N LEU A 335 -15.62 -4.33 10.27
CA LEU A 335 -16.55 -4.55 9.16
C LEU A 335 -17.16 -5.96 9.13
N SER A 336 -16.71 -6.86 10.01
CA SER A 336 -17.19 -8.25 10.01
C SER A 336 -18.34 -8.43 10.99
N SER A 337 -19.44 -8.97 10.50
CA SER A 337 -20.58 -9.39 11.33
C SER A 337 -20.32 -10.70 12.09
N ALA A 338 -19.24 -11.43 11.76
CA ALA A 338 -18.91 -12.73 12.33
C ALA A 338 -17.94 -12.66 13.53
N GLU A 339 -17.54 -11.46 13.96
CA GLU A 339 -16.62 -11.28 15.08
C GLU A 339 -17.24 -11.75 16.41
N SER A 340 -16.41 -12.37 17.25
CA SER A 340 -16.77 -12.70 18.63
C SER A 340 -17.20 -11.46 19.41
N ASP A 341 -18.04 -11.66 20.43
CA ASP A 341 -18.57 -10.55 21.22
C ASP A 341 -17.48 -9.85 22.06
N ILE A 342 -17.00 -8.73 21.54
CA ILE A 342 -15.88 -7.95 22.09
C ILE A 342 -16.16 -7.41 23.50
N THR A 343 -17.44 -7.28 23.89
CA THR A 343 -17.86 -6.86 25.24
C THR A 343 -17.44 -7.87 26.32
N SER A 344 -17.36 -9.16 25.93
CA SER A 344 -17.09 -10.31 26.79
C SER A 344 -15.64 -10.82 26.70
N CYS A 345 -14.87 -10.33 25.73
CA CYS A 345 -13.50 -10.77 25.46
C CYS A 345 -12.49 -10.43 26.56
N PHE A 346 -12.90 -9.74 27.62
CA PHE A 346 -12.05 -9.42 28.76
C PHE A 346 -12.68 -9.85 30.10
N PRO A 347 -12.71 -11.16 30.40
CA PRO A 347 -13.44 -11.69 31.55
C PRO A 347 -12.97 -11.09 32.88
N GLY A 348 -13.92 -10.75 33.75
CA GLY A 348 -13.65 -10.24 35.10
C GLY A 348 -13.17 -8.78 35.16
N LYS A 349 -13.11 -8.08 34.02
CA LYS A 349 -12.72 -6.66 33.93
C LYS A 349 -13.69 -5.92 33.02
N ARG A 350 -14.04 -4.68 33.38
CA ARG A 350 -14.96 -3.84 32.60
C ARG A 350 -14.18 -2.79 31.82
N ILE A 351 -14.39 -2.72 30.51
CA ILE A 351 -13.87 -1.62 29.70
C ILE A 351 -14.44 -0.29 30.22
N THR A 352 -13.58 0.70 30.41
CA THR A 352 -13.97 2.05 30.85
C THR A 352 -13.82 3.08 29.73
N HIS A 353 -12.95 2.80 28.77
CA HIS A 353 -12.66 3.68 27.65
C HIS A 353 -12.64 2.90 26.34
N ILE A 354 -13.23 3.46 25.28
CA ILE A 354 -13.10 2.97 23.91
C ILE A 354 -12.41 4.05 23.09
N TYR A 355 -11.29 3.71 22.46
CA TYR A 355 -10.59 4.57 21.51
C TYR A 355 -10.68 3.95 20.11
N TYR A 356 -11.43 4.58 19.22
CA TYR A 356 -11.73 4.05 17.89
C TYR A 356 -10.81 4.65 16.82
N PHE A 357 -9.77 3.92 16.41
CA PHE A 357 -8.81 4.37 15.38
C PHE A 357 -8.88 3.56 14.07
N ALA A 358 -9.86 2.67 13.90
CA ALA A 358 -10.02 1.93 12.65
C ALA A 358 -10.26 2.89 11.48
N SER A 359 -9.39 2.79 10.48
CA SER A 359 -9.44 3.62 9.28
C SER A 359 -8.93 2.83 8.09
N PRO A 360 -9.58 2.94 6.91
CA PRO A 360 -8.94 2.54 5.67
C PRO A 360 -7.77 3.49 5.37
N LEU A 361 -7.00 3.18 4.31
CA LEU A 361 -6.05 4.15 3.76
C LEU A 361 -6.78 5.42 3.36
N ILE A 362 -6.23 6.58 3.75
CA ILE A 362 -6.74 7.90 3.39
C ILE A 362 -5.92 8.38 2.21
N GLU A 363 -6.51 8.36 1.03
CA GLU A 363 -5.87 8.78 -0.20
C GLU A 363 -6.34 10.16 -0.63
N LYS A 364 -5.45 10.89 -1.30
CA LYS A 364 -5.79 12.15 -1.94
C LYS A 364 -6.33 11.84 -3.35
N GLY A 365 -7.59 12.20 -3.58
CA GLY A 365 -8.20 12.15 -4.90
C GLY A 365 -7.76 13.29 -5.84
N ASP A 366 -8.10 13.13 -7.12
CA ASP A 366 -7.85 14.13 -8.14
C ASP A 366 -8.98 15.16 -8.20
N HIS A 367 -8.67 16.41 -7.85
CA HIS A 367 -9.60 17.54 -7.97
C HIS A 367 -10.95 17.34 -7.23
N LEU A 368 -12.01 18.03 -7.66
CA LEU A 368 -13.38 17.95 -7.11
C LEU A 368 -14.19 16.80 -7.74
N ILE A 369 -13.54 15.76 -8.25
CA ILE A 369 -14.26 14.59 -8.79
C ILE A 369 -14.68 13.74 -7.60
N TRP A 370 -15.99 13.78 -7.30
CA TRP A 370 -16.58 12.96 -6.25
C TRP A 370 -16.60 11.48 -6.65
N ASP A 371 -16.24 10.61 -5.72
CA ASP A 371 -16.25 9.15 -5.90
C ASP A 371 -17.08 8.48 -4.80
N ASP A 372 -18.31 8.08 -5.15
CA ASP A 372 -19.26 7.46 -4.23
C ASP A 372 -18.69 6.19 -3.57
N ALA A 373 -17.90 5.39 -4.30
CA ALA A 373 -17.33 4.17 -3.75
C ALA A 373 -16.29 4.48 -2.66
N ILE A 374 -15.48 5.52 -2.85
CA ILE A 374 -14.52 6.00 -1.85
C ILE A 374 -15.26 6.53 -0.62
N PHE A 375 -16.31 7.34 -0.81
CA PHE A 375 -17.12 7.82 0.31
C PHE A 375 -17.76 6.69 1.10
N GLN A 376 -18.39 5.72 0.43
CA GLN A 376 -18.99 4.54 1.08
C GLN A 376 -17.95 3.69 1.82
N LYS A 377 -16.72 3.58 1.29
CA LYS A 377 -15.61 2.94 1.99
C LYS A 377 -15.30 3.65 3.31
N PHE A 378 -15.19 4.98 3.32
CA PHE A 378 -14.98 5.71 4.57
C PHE A 378 -16.15 5.55 5.55
N CYS A 379 -17.40 5.67 5.08
CA CYS A 379 -18.60 5.47 5.91
C CYS A 379 -18.66 4.07 6.51
N SER A 380 -18.24 3.03 5.78
CA SER A 380 -18.20 1.66 6.28
C SER A 380 -17.33 1.53 7.53
N TYR A 381 -16.17 2.20 7.57
CA TYR A 381 -15.31 2.18 8.75
C TYR A 381 -15.73 3.18 9.83
N TYR A 382 -15.99 4.44 9.46
CA TYR A 382 -16.16 5.50 10.45
C TYR A 382 -17.57 5.60 11.03
N ILE A 383 -18.57 5.12 10.29
CA ILE A 383 -19.96 5.13 10.71
C ILE A 383 -20.38 3.71 11.04
N ASN A 384 -20.45 2.81 10.05
CA ASN A 384 -21.03 1.48 10.27
C ASN A 384 -20.22 0.68 11.30
N GLY A 385 -18.89 0.60 11.14
CA GLY A 385 -18.03 -0.09 12.10
C GLY A 385 -18.06 0.52 13.51
N PHE A 386 -18.17 1.84 13.60
CA PHE A 386 -18.29 2.53 14.89
C PHE A 386 -19.64 2.27 15.55
N VAL A 387 -20.75 2.44 14.82
CA VAL A 387 -22.12 2.19 15.33
C VAL A 387 -22.26 0.74 15.77
N ASN A 388 -21.86 -0.22 14.94
CA ASN A 388 -21.94 -1.64 15.27
C ASN A 388 -21.17 -1.98 16.56
N LEU A 389 -20.03 -1.34 16.79
CA LEU A 389 -19.29 -1.50 18.05
C LEU A 389 -20.07 -0.89 19.22
N ILE A 390 -20.52 0.35 19.10
CA ILE A 390 -21.22 1.07 20.15
C ILE A 390 -22.54 0.39 20.53
N GLU A 391 -23.30 -0.12 19.56
CA GLU A 391 -24.54 -0.86 19.80
C GLU A 391 -24.32 -2.15 20.62
N LYS A 392 -23.20 -2.86 20.41
CA LYS A 392 -22.84 -4.03 21.24
C LYS A 392 -22.68 -3.64 22.70
N PHE A 393 -21.92 -2.58 22.98
CA PHE A 393 -21.72 -2.09 24.35
C PHE A 393 -23.00 -1.48 24.95
N LEU A 394 -23.83 -0.79 24.16
CA LEU A 394 -25.10 -0.25 24.65
C LEU A 394 -26.15 -1.34 24.94
N SER A 395 -26.06 -2.48 24.25
CA SER A 395 -26.96 -3.62 24.47
C SER A 395 -26.56 -4.48 25.67
N ASP A 396 -25.33 -4.34 26.15
CA ASP A 396 -24.81 -5.06 27.31
C ASP A 396 -25.17 -4.29 28.61
N VAL A 397 -25.84 -4.98 29.53
CA VAL A 397 -26.29 -4.44 30.82
C VAL A 397 -25.11 -4.00 31.70
N ALA A 398 -23.94 -4.62 31.56
CA ALA A 398 -22.74 -4.25 32.30
C ALA A 398 -22.20 -2.87 31.90
N TYR A 399 -22.49 -2.40 30.68
CA TYR A 399 -21.99 -1.13 30.15
C TYR A 399 -23.07 -0.06 30.03
N SER A 400 -24.28 -0.41 29.60
CA SER A 400 -25.41 0.53 29.46
C SER A 400 -25.79 1.27 30.75
N LYS A 401 -25.52 0.67 31.92
CA LYS A 401 -25.80 1.27 33.24
C LYS A 401 -24.60 1.97 33.88
N ASN A 402 -23.44 1.95 33.23
CA ASN A 402 -22.20 2.47 33.79
C ASN A 402 -21.57 3.51 32.88
N ILE A 403 -20.72 4.35 33.47
CA ILE A 403 -19.96 5.34 32.71
C ILE A 403 -18.98 4.63 31.78
N LEU A 404 -19.00 5.06 30.52
CA LEU A 404 -18.06 4.69 29.47
C LEU A 404 -17.65 5.94 28.70
N THR A 405 -16.35 6.09 28.47
CA THR A 405 -15.81 7.18 27.65
C THR A 405 -15.46 6.65 26.27
N VAL A 406 -15.88 7.33 25.22
CA VAL A 406 -15.69 6.92 23.83
C VAL A 406 -15.01 8.04 23.07
N PHE A 407 -13.89 7.70 22.42
CA PHE A 407 -13.15 8.59 21.54
C PHE A 407 -13.19 8.05 20.11
N THR A 408 -13.44 8.93 19.14
CA THR A 408 -13.24 8.65 17.73
C THR A 408 -12.66 9.88 17.05
N PRO A 409 -11.51 9.81 16.36
CA PRO A 409 -10.86 11.01 15.84
C PRO A 409 -11.65 11.60 14.67
N SER A 410 -11.85 12.92 14.71
CA SER A 410 -12.19 13.72 13.55
C SER A 410 -10.90 14.28 12.90
N THR A 411 -11.02 15.28 12.03
CA THR A 411 -9.88 15.85 11.29
C THR A 411 -9.92 17.37 11.26
N ILE A 412 -8.76 18.00 11.36
CA ILE A 412 -8.63 19.46 11.18
C ILE A 412 -8.98 19.92 9.77
N PHE A 413 -9.07 19.02 8.78
CA PHE A 413 -9.45 19.39 7.41
C PHE A 413 -10.89 19.91 7.29
N LEU A 414 -11.73 19.71 8.32
CA LEU A 414 -13.06 20.32 8.39
C LEU A 414 -13.00 21.84 8.58
N GLU A 415 -11.94 22.35 9.22
CA GLU A 415 -11.70 23.78 9.42
C GLU A 415 -10.68 24.33 8.42
N GLN A 416 -9.74 23.48 7.99
CA GLN A 416 -8.65 23.81 7.08
C GLN A 416 -8.73 22.93 5.83
N PRO A 417 -9.65 23.23 4.89
CA PRO A 417 -9.91 22.37 3.75
C PRO A 417 -8.66 22.05 2.95
N GLN A 418 -8.47 20.77 2.63
CA GLN A 418 -7.35 20.28 1.83
C GLN A 418 -7.89 19.72 0.51
N LYS A 419 -7.27 20.16 -0.60
CA LYS A 419 -7.67 19.71 -1.95
C LYS A 419 -7.51 18.19 -2.07
N GLY A 420 -8.55 17.52 -2.57
CA GLY A 420 -8.54 16.09 -2.87
C GLY A 420 -8.91 15.17 -1.70
N PHE A 421 -9.47 15.69 -0.60
CA PHE A 421 -9.93 14.86 0.54
C PHE A 421 -11.45 14.95 0.75
N ASN A 422 -12.21 15.16 -0.32
CA ASN A 422 -13.63 15.54 -0.24
C ASN A 422 -14.47 14.50 0.51
N GLU A 423 -14.35 13.24 0.11
CA GLU A 423 -15.07 12.08 0.65
C GLU A 423 -14.65 11.82 2.09
N TYR A 424 -13.35 11.92 2.37
CA TYR A 424 -12.80 11.78 3.72
C TYR A 424 -13.37 12.85 4.67
N ILE A 425 -13.31 14.14 4.26
CA ILE A 425 -13.82 15.26 5.04
C ILE A 425 -15.33 15.11 5.28
N ALA A 426 -16.10 14.79 4.23
CA ALA A 426 -17.54 14.57 4.35
C ALA A 426 -17.87 13.44 5.34
N SER A 427 -17.13 12.33 5.28
CA SER A 427 -17.33 11.21 6.21
C SER A 427 -17.01 11.59 7.66
N LYS A 428 -15.98 12.42 7.91
CA LYS A 428 -15.64 12.91 9.25
C LYS A 428 -16.65 13.94 9.78
N ALA A 429 -17.23 14.78 8.92
CA ALA A 429 -18.35 15.63 9.30
C ALA A 429 -19.55 14.80 9.78
N ALA A 430 -19.85 13.70 9.08
CA ALA A 430 -20.91 12.77 9.48
C ALA A 430 -20.62 12.10 10.83
N VAL A 431 -19.37 11.74 11.11
CA VAL A 431 -18.95 11.24 12.44
C VAL A 431 -19.23 12.27 13.54
N GLU A 432 -18.86 13.54 13.35
CA GLU A 432 -19.12 14.58 14.35
C GLU A 432 -20.62 14.81 14.59
N ALA A 433 -21.45 14.70 13.54
CA ALA A 433 -22.90 14.77 13.69
C ALA A 433 -23.45 13.58 14.48
N LEU A 434 -23.00 12.36 14.15
CA LEU A 434 -23.39 11.13 14.85
C LEU A 434 -22.99 11.17 16.33
N VAL A 435 -21.75 11.54 16.63
CA VAL A 435 -21.23 11.63 18.01
C VAL A 435 -22.03 12.61 18.85
N ARG A 436 -22.42 13.77 18.30
CA ARG A 436 -23.30 14.72 19.00
C ARG A 436 -24.66 14.13 19.34
N GLN A 437 -25.25 13.34 18.44
CA GLN A 437 -26.53 12.66 18.69
C GLN A 437 -26.40 11.56 19.75
N LEU A 438 -25.31 10.78 19.72
CA LEU A 438 -25.04 9.77 20.74
C LEU A 438 -24.85 10.41 22.12
N ALA A 439 -24.06 11.48 22.21
CA ALA A 439 -23.86 12.22 23.46
C ALA A 439 -25.17 12.80 24.03
N ALA A 440 -26.04 13.34 23.17
CA ALA A 440 -27.33 13.87 23.58
C ALA A 440 -28.30 12.77 24.07
N LYS A 441 -28.23 11.57 23.47
CA LYS A 441 -29.14 10.45 23.78
C LYS A 441 -28.68 9.63 24.99
N TYR A 442 -27.37 9.46 25.18
CA TYR A 442 -26.79 8.54 26.17
C TYR A 442 -25.97 9.31 27.21
N SER A 443 -26.64 10.04 28.09
CA SER A 443 -26.01 10.93 29.08
C SER A 443 -25.11 10.22 30.11
N GLY A 444 -25.22 8.90 30.25
CA GLY A 444 -24.33 8.10 31.09
C GLY A 444 -22.95 7.86 30.44
N TRP A 445 -22.79 8.15 29.15
CA TRP A 445 -21.56 7.95 28.41
C TRP A 445 -21.01 9.28 27.92
N VAL A 446 -19.69 9.37 27.83
CA VAL A 446 -18.98 10.56 27.33
C VAL A 446 -18.48 10.24 25.93
N PHE A 447 -18.89 11.02 24.93
CA PHE A 447 -18.42 10.85 23.55
C PHE A 447 -17.59 12.06 23.10
N CYS A 448 -16.40 11.78 22.57
CA CYS A 448 -15.44 12.78 22.13
C CYS A 448 -15.04 12.52 20.67
N ALA A 449 -15.10 13.58 19.85
CA ALA A 449 -14.65 13.53 18.46
C ALA A 449 -13.70 14.68 18.09
N PRO A 450 -12.50 14.74 18.71
CA PRO A 450 -11.60 15.86 18.48
C PRO A 450 -11.04 15.85 17.07
N ARG A 451 -10.85 17.04 16.51
CA ARG A 451 -10.26 17.27 15.18
C ARG A 451 -8.74 17.17 15.28
N LEU A 452 -8.18 16.01 14.91
CA LEU A 452 -6.74 15.81 15.00
C LEU A 452 -6.00 16.48 13.81
N PRO A 453 -4.79 17.02 14.06
CA PRO A 453 -3.89 17.48 13.01
C PRO A 453 -3.25 16.29 12.28
N ARG A 454 -2.45 16.57 11.25
CA ARG A 454 -1.59 15.55 10.64
C ARG A 454 -0.49 15.17 11.63
N MET A 455 -0.38 13.89 11.93
CA MET A 455 0.64 13.33 12.83
C MET A 455 1.49 12.31 12.07
N LEU A 456 2.71 12.04 12.53
CA LEU A 456 3.64 11.16 11.84
C LEU A 456 3.24 9.69 12.02
N THR A 457 2.76 9.06 10.95
CA THR A 457 2.35 7.65 10.90
C THR A 457 2.63 7.08 9.52
N ASP A 458 2.43 5.76 9.32
CA ASP A 458 2.50 5.15 7.99
C ASP A 458 1.63 5.91 6.96
N GLN A 459 0.46 6.42 7.36
CA GLN A 459 -0.47 7.14 6.48
C GLN A 459 0.04 8.51 6.00
N THR A 460 0.99 9.12 6.71
CA THR A 460 1.53 10.47 6.44
C THR A 460 3.03 10.46 6.13
N SER A 461 3.66 9.27 6.12
CA SER A 461 5.10 9.05 5.89
C SER A 461 5.67 9.73 4.64
N GLY A 462 4.85 9.93 3.59
CA GLY A 462 5.24 10.60 2.35
C GLY A 462 5.24 12.12 2.37
N LEU A 463 4.79 12.77 3.46
CA LEU A 463 4.62 14.24 3.51
C LEU A 463 5.81 14.98 4.15
N GLY A 464 6.84 14.26 4.62
CA GLY A 464 7.98 14.84 5.32
C GLY A 464 7.64 15.29 6.76
N THR A 465 8.63 15.26 7.66
CA THR A 465 8.45 15.51 9.10
C THR A 465 7.95 16.93 9.41
N ASP A 466 8.37 17.92 8.62
CA ASP A 466 8.02 19.34 8.81
C ASP A 466 6.52 19.63 8.62
N SER A 467 5.79 18.69 8.01
CA SER A 467 4.35 18.82 7.76
C SER A 467 3.47 18.06 8.76
N THR A 468 4.09 17.41 9.76
CA THR A 468 3.42 16.55 10.74
C THR A 468 3.81 16.94 12.17
N GLN A 469 2.85 16.87 13.09
CA GLN A 469 3.12 17.06 14.52
C GLN A 469 3.55 15.75 15.20
N ASN A 470 4.19 15.86 16.37
CA ASN A 470 4.55 14.70 17.18
C ASN A 470 3.27 13.98 17.67
N THR A 471 3.16 12.70 17.34
CA THR A 471 1.96 11.90 17.64
C THR A 471 1.75 11.73 19.15
N ALA A 472 2.83 11.57 19.92
CA ALA A 472 2.77 11.38 21.37
C ALA A 472 2.21 12.60 22.10
N GLU A 473 2.74 13.79 21.80
CA GLU A 473 2.32 15.05 22.42
C GLU A 473 0.85 15.37 22.13
N VAL A 474 0.47 15.34 20.85
CA VAL A 474 -0.91 15.64 20.41
C VAL A 474 -1.91 14.68 21.07
N MET A 475 -1.57 13.39 21.13
CA MET A 475 -2.47 12.41 21.74
C MET A 475 -2.49 12.54 23.26
N LEU A 476 -1.38 12.84 23.92
CA LEU A 476 -1.36 13.07 25.37
C LEU A 476 -2.27 14.24 25.75
N ASP A 477 -2.23 15.34 25.01
CA ASP A 477 -3.12 16.49 25.22
C ASP A 477 -4.60 16.12 25.02
N ALA A 478 -4.91 15.36 23.97
CA ALA A 478 -6.27 14.89 23.72
C ALA A 478 -6.78 13.95 24.82
N LEU A 479 -5.92 13.04 25.32
CA LEU A 479 -6.23 12.14 26.43
C LEU A 479 -6.45 12.90 27.74
N ASN A 480 -5.65 13.94 28.00
CA ASN A 480 -5.79 14.80 29.18
C ASN A 480 -7.11 15.56 29.18
N LEU A 481 -7.47 16.16 28.04
CA LEU A 481 -8.73 16.88 27.89
C LEU A 481 -9.92 15.95 28.16
N MET A 482 -9.87 14.72 27.67
CA MET A 482 -10.93 13.73 27.94
C MET A 482 -11.01 13.30 29.39
N ASN A 483 -9.88 13.05 30.04
CA ASN A 483 -9.85 12.69 31.45
C ASN A 483 -10.52 13.75 32.34
N CYS A 484 -10.43 15.02 31.97
CA CYS A 484 -11.12 16.11 32.66
C CYS A 484 -12.64 16.08 32.44
N LEU A 485 -13.14 15.54 31.32
CA LEU A 485 -14.56 15.42 31.00
C LEU A 485 -15.21 14.16 31.60
N SER A 486 -14.41 13.13 31.89
CA SER A 486 -14.86 11.84 32.43
C SER A 486 -14.89 11.78 33.97
N ARG A 487 -14.37 12.82 34.64
CA ARG A 487 -14.44 13.03 36.09
C ARG A 487 -15.58 13.98 36.41
#